data_AF-H0Q4H9-F1
#
_entry.id   AF-H0Q4H9-F1
#
_cell.length_a   1.000
_cell.length_b   1.000
_cell.length_c   1.000
_cell.angle_alpha   90.00
_cell.angle_beta   90.00
_cell.angle_gamma   90.00
#
_symmetry.space_group_name_H-M   'P 1'
#
loop_
_entity.id
_entity.type
_entity.pdbx_description
1 polymer ?
#
loop_
_entity_poly.entity_id
_entity_poly.type
_entity_poly.pdbx_seq_one_letter_code
_entity_poly.pdbx_strand_id
1 'polypeptide(L)' 'MESYEHREPWNKGKLVGQKAPLKPKDIWAIRIHLQNAHHVRDLAMFNLTIDSKLRGCDLVSLRVRD' A
#
# COMPACT_ATOMS: atom_id res chain seq x y z
N MET A 1 -26.61 19.09 -9.05
CA MET A 1 -26.54 17.77 -8.38
C MET A 1 -25.59 16.92 -9.19
N GLU A 2 -24.32 16.86 -8.80
CA GLU A 2 -23.36 15.95 -9.42
C GLU A 2 -23.70 14.53 -8.99
N SER A 3 -24.07 13.69 -9.96
CA SER A 3 -24.21 12.25 -9.79
C SER A 3 -22.82 11.66 -9.56
N TYR A 4 -22.53 11.24 -8.34
CA TYR A 4 -21.36 10.42 -8.05
C TYR A 4 -21.51 9.09 -8.80
N GLU A 5 -20.87 8.98 -9.97
CA GLU A 5 -20.74 7.70 -10.64
C GLU A 5 -20.01 6.73 -9.70
N HIS A 6 -20.76 5.75 -9.20
CA HIS A 6 -20.23 4.71 -8.35
C HIS A 6 -19.33 3.81 -9.20
N ARG A 7 -18.04 4.16 -9.31
CA ARG A 7 -17.04 3.35 -10.03
C ARG A 7 -16.96 1.97 -9.39
N GLU A 8 -17.49 0.98 -10.09
CA GLU A 8 -17.37 -0.39 -9.64
C GLU A 8 -15.91 -0.84 -9.72
N PRO A 9 -15.39 -1.52 -8.68
CA PRO A 9 -14.04 -2.08 -8.73
C PRO A 9 -13.88 -3.03 -9.91
N TRP A 10 -12.74 -2.99 -10.61
CA TRP A 10 -12.43 -3.85 -11.78
C TRP A 10 -12.52 -5.36 -11.48
N ASN A 11 -12.46 -5.71 -10.21
CA ASN A 11 -12.51 -7.06 -9.66
C ASN A 11 -13.84 -7.42 -8.98
N LYS A 12 -14.88 -6.59 -9.05
CA LYS A 12 -16.19 -6.90 -8.46
C LYS A 12 -16.73 -8.20 -9.07
N GLY A 13 -17.10 -9.16 -8.22
CA GLY A 13 -17.59 -10.49 -8.64
C GLY A 13 -16.51 -11.45 -9.18
N LYS A 14 -15.23 -11.06 -9.20
CA LYS A 14 -14.12 -11.93 -9.63
C LYS A 14 -13.41 -12.50 -8.41
N LEU A 15 -13.24 -13.83 -8.38
CA LEU A 15 -12.35 -14.51 -7.43
C LEU A 15 -10.89 -14.20 -7.83
N VAL A 16 -10.38 -13.07 -7.33
CA VAL A 16 -8.96 -12.75 -7.45
C VAL A 16 -8.23 -13.58 -6.39
N GLY A 17 -7.45 -14.56 -6.84
CA GLY A 17 -6.65 -15.40 -5.94
C GLY A 17 -5.64 -14.57 -5.13
N GLN A 18 -4.96 -15.25 -4.20
CA GLN A 18 -3.92 -14.62 -3.40
C GLN A 18 -2.86 -14.00 -4.31
N LYS A 19 -2.61 -12.69 -4.15
CA LYS A 19 -1.48 -12.05 -4.82
C LYS A 19 -0.18 -12.64 -4.28
N ALA A 20 0.75 -12.94 -5.19
CA ALA A 20 2.08 -13.40 -4.79
C ALA A 20 2.77 -12.35 -3.89
N PRO A 21 3.54 -12.78 -2.88
CA PRO A 21 4.33 -11.87 -2.08
C PRO A 21 5.40 -11.17 -2.94
N LEU A 22 5.81 -9.97 -2.51
CA LEU A 22 6.90 -9.23 -3.15
C LEU A 22 8.23 -9.98 -3.00
N LYS A 23 9.05 -10.01 -4.04
CA LYS A 23 10.42 -10.54 -3.95
C LYS A 23 11.35 -9.46 -3.34
N PRO A 24 12.50 -9.85 -2.74
CA PRO A 24 13.46 -8.88 -2.21
C PRO A 24 13.90 -7.81 -3.22
N LYS A 25 14.03 -8.17 -4.49
CA LYS A 25 14.34 -7.23 -5.59
C LYS A 25 13.23 -6.18 -5.79
N ASP A 26 11.97 -6.59 -5.68
CA ASP A 26 10.82 -5.69 -5.84
C ASP A 26 10.75 -4.70 -4.67
N ILE A 27 11.00 -5.19 -3.45
CA ILE A 27 11.08 -4.35 -2.24
C ILE A 27 12.17 -3.29 -2.39
N TRP A 28 13.35 -3.69 -2.84
CA TRP A 28 14.46 -2.77 -3.08
C TRP A 28 14.12 -1.72 -4.15
N ALA A 29 13.53 -2.14 -5.27
CA ALA A 29 13.13 -1.25 -6.35
C ALA A 29 12.11 -0.19 -5.88
N ILE A 30 11.08 -0.60 -5.12
CA ILE A 30 10.08 0.31 -4.56
C ILE A 30 10.72 1.29 -3.59
N ARG A 31 11.62 0.81 -2.71
CA ARG A 31 12.31 1.66 -1.73
C ARG A 31 13.13 2.76 -2.41
N ILE A 32 13.92 2.40 -3.42
CA ILE A 32 14.74 3.35 -4.18
C ILE A 32 13.89 4.36 -4.93
N HIS A 33 12.78 3.90 -5.53
CA HIS A 33 11.85 4.80 -6.22
C HIS A 33 11.29 5.88 -5.28
N LEU A 34 10.82 5.47 -4.08
CA LEU A 34 10.30 6.39 -3.08
C LEU A 34 11.37 7.34 -2.51
N GLN A 35 12.60 6.83 -2.32
CA GLN A 35 13.74 7.63 -1.87
C GLN A 35 14.10 8.71 -2.90
N ASN A 36 14.23 8.35 -4.17
CA ASN A 36 14.58 9.28 -5.24
C ASN A 36 13.48 10.33 -5.49
N ALA A 37 12.22 9.97 -5.26
CA ALA A 37 11.09 10.89 -5.35
C ALA A 37 10.92 11.77 -4.09
N HIS A 38 11.77 11.60 -3.06
CA HIS A 38 11.65 12.27 -1.76
C HIS A 38 10.27 12.11 -1.09
N HIS A 39 9.60 10.97 -1.32
CA HIS A 39 8.31 10.65 -0.70
C HIS A 39 8.50 10.10 0.72
N VAL A 40 8.90 10.97 1.64
CA VAL A 40 9.31 10.60 3.00
C VAL A 40 8.23 9.82 3.75
N ARG A 41 6.96 10.27 3.66
CA ARG A 41 5.83 9.61 4.33
C ARG A 41 5.62 8.20 3.77
N ASP A 42 5.54 8.06 2.45
CA ASP A 42 5.24 6.78 1.82
C ASP A 42 6.39 5.79 2.00
N LEU A 43 7.64 6.27 1.98
CA LEU A 43 8.82 5.48 2.30
C LEU A 43 8.77 4.94 3.75
N ALA A 44 8.41 5.79 4.71
CA ALA A 44 8.27 5.38 6.10
C ALA A 44 7.15 4.34 6.27
N MET A 45 6.00 4.58 5.65
CA MET A 45 4.85 3.65 5.68
C MET A 45 5.20 2.31 5.02
N PHE A 46 5.89 2.32 3.89
CA PHE A 46 6.31 1.12 3.19
C PHE A 46 7.27 0.27 4.05
N ASN A 47 8.29 0.89 4.63
CA ASN A 47 9.23 0.19 5.52
C ASN A 47 8.50 -0.37 6.74
N LEU A 48 7.68 0.44 7.40
CA LEU A 48 6.92 0.02 8.58
C LEU A 48 5.99 -1.17 8.28
N THR A 49 5.33 -1.18 7.12
CA THR A 49 4.45 -2.29 6.72
C THR A 49 5.19 -3.61 6.59
N ILE A 50 6.41 -3.57 6.05
CA ILE A 50 7.23 -4.78 5.87
C ILE A 50 7.65 -5.34 7.22
N ASP A 51 8.05 -4.47 8.15
CA ASP A 51 8.56 -4.87 9.46
C ASP A 51 7.43 -5.35 10.39
N SER A 52 6.27 -4.69 10.36
CA SER A 52 5.14 -4.96 11.26
C SER A 52 4.09 -5.95 10.72
N LYS A 53 4.05 -6.15 9.39
CA LYS A 53 3.02 -6.96 8.68
C LYS A 53 1.58 -6.50 8.92
N LEU A 54 1.38 -5.21 9.23
CA LEU A 54 0.03 -4.65 9.39
C LEU A 54 -0.77 -4.70 8.08
N ARG A 55 -2.10 -4.79 8.20
CA ARG A 55 -2.99 -4.57 7.05
C ARG A 55 -2.92 -3.10 6.65
N GLY A 56 -3.15 -2.82 5.37
CA GLY A 56 -3.11 -1.45 4.86
C GLY A 56 -4.01 -0.48 5.63
N CYS A 57 -5.21 -0.92 6.04
CA CYS A 57 -6.13 -0.11 6.85
C CYS A 57 -5.60 0.19 8.26
N ASP A 58 -4.94 -0.78 8.89
CA ASP A 58 -4.41 -0.65 10.25
C ASP A 58 -3.15 0.23 10.24
N LEU A 59 -2.34 0.11 9.19
CA LEU A 59 -1.16 0.94 8.99
C LEU A 59 -1.54 2.42 8.84
N VAL A 60 -2.53 2.75 8.00
CA VAL A 60 -2.91 4.16 7.75
C VAL A 60 -3.66 4.80 8.92
N SER A 61 -4.15 4.01 9.88
CA SER A 61 -4.82 4.51 11.08
C SER A 61 -3.87 4.72 12.27
N LEU A 62 -2.59 4.31 12.15
CA LEU A 62 -1.58 4.48 13.20
C LEU A 62 -1.41 5.93 13.64
N ARG A 63 -1.21 6.11 14.94
CA ARG A 63 -0.94 7.38 15.61
C ARG A 63 0.46 7.38 16.21
N VAL A 64 0.97 8.58 16.41
CA VAL A 64 2.26 8.77 17.08
C VAL A 64 2.13 8.27 18.53
N ARG A 65 2.96 7.28 18.89
CA ARG A 65 3.02 6.58 20.20
C ARG A 65 2.03 5.43 20.42
N ASP A 66 1.47 4.86 19.36
CA ASP A 66 0.93 3.50 19.42
C ASP A 66 2.06 2.48 19.66
#